data_AF-A0A8S8ZAM6-F1
#
_entry.id   AF-A0A8S8ZAM6-F1
#
_cell.length_a   1.000
_cell.length_b   1.000
_cell.length_c   1.000
_cell.angle_alpha   90.00
_cell.angle_beta   90.00
_cell.angle_gamma   90.00
#
_symmetry.space_group_name_H-M   'P 1'
#
loop_
_entity.id
_entity.type
_entity.pdbx_description
1 polymer ?
#
loop_
_entity_poly.entity_id
_entity_poly.type
_entity_poly.pdbx_seq_one_letter_code
_entity_poly.pdbx_strand_id
1 'polypeptide(L)'
;MASPDDPERGLIGIMRNDMGQLPEPIFNFIDWNLDTSLGWQFSWFLLWLWMISFFIGIINMLPLPILDGGKFIHTIIEGRISEKAVNGTMMAVYAISFIVFGLNIGLSYVKSGWFTI
;
A
#
# COMPACT_ATOMS: atom_id res chain seq x y z
N MET A 1 2.59 38.70 -12.96
CA MET A 1 3.49 39.79 -13.38
C MET A 1 4.88 39.41 -12.92
N ALA A 2 5.91 39.48 -13.76
CA ALA A 2 7.28 39.13 -13.37
C ALA A 2 7.90 40.26 -12.50
N SER A 3 8.91 39.94 -11.69
CA SER A 3 9.62 40.94 -10.87
C SER A 3 10.26 42.01 -11.76
N PRO A 4 10.17 43.33 -11.43
CA PRO A 4 10.75 44.40 -12.26
C PRO A 4 12.28 44.34 -12.41
N ASP A 5 12.98 43.73 -11.46
CA ASP A 5 14.44 43.71 -11.41
C ASP A 5 15.05 42.41 -11.98
N ASP A 6 14.27 41.33 -12.08
CA ASP A 6 14.71 40.03 -12.62
C ASP A 6 13.52 39.21 -13.13
N PRO A 7 13.34 39.09 -14.46
CA PRO A 7 12.19 38.43 -15.07
C PRO A 7 12.05 36.94 -14.74
N GLU A 8 13.13 36.26 -14.34
CA GLU A 8 13.10 34.82 -14.02
C GLU A 8 12.73 34.55 -12.55
N ARG A 9 12.62 35.59 -11.72
CA ARG A 9 12.20 35.45 -10.32
C ARG A 9 10.70 35.63 -10.18
N GLY A 10 10.06 34.64 -9.55
CA GLY A 10 8.68 34.78 -9.09
C GLY A 10 8.54 35.94 -8.09
N LEU A 11 7.38 36.61 -8.08
CA LEU A 11 7.06 37.79 -7.25
C LEU A 11 7.41 37.68 -5.74
N ILE A 12 7.62 36.48 -5.22
CA ILE A 12 7.87 36.19 -3.80
C ILE A 12 9.21 35.45 -3.60
N GLY A 13 10.11 35.43 -4.60
CA GLY A 13 11.39 34.70 -4.50
C GLY A 13 11.25 33.19 -4.36
N ILE A 14 10.04 32.64 -4.47
CA ILE A 14 9.80 31.19 -4.53
C ILE A 14 10.15 30.74 -5.94
N MET A 15 11.40 30.35 -6.12
CA MET A 15 11.83 29.60 -7.30
C MET A 15 11.21 28.21 -7.19
N ARG A 16 10.37 27.82 -8.15
CA ARG A 16 10.01 26.41 -8.33
C ARG A 16 11.24 25.76 -8.91
N ASN A 17 12.11 25.29 -8.04
CA ASN A 17 13.24 24.42 -8.36
C ASN A 17 12.80 23.41 -9.42
N ASP A 18 13.41 23.53 -10.59
CA ASP A 18 13.07 22.73 -11.75
C ASP A 18 13.20 21.25 -11.42
N MET A 19 12.21 20.53 -11.92
CA MET A 19 11.91 19.11 -11.81
C MET A 19 13.17 18.22 -11.91
N GLY A 20 13.88 18.00 -10.79
CA GLY A 20 15.02 17.08 -10.79
C GLY A 20 15.96 17.13 -9.58
N GLN A 21 16.02 18.25 -8.84
CA GLN A 21 16.85 18.33 -7.64
C GLN A 21 16.00 18.17 -6.36
N LEU A 22 16.35 17.15 -5.57
CA LEU A 22 15.80 16.94 -4.24
C LEU A 22 16.10 18.19 -3.37
N PRO A 23 15.14 18.69 -2.57
CA PRO A 23 15.38 19.83 -1.70
C PRO A 23 16.52 19.52 -0.73
N GLU A 24 17.57 20.33 -0.76
CA GLU A 24 18.70 20.18 0.16
C GLU A 24 18.27 20.60 1.58
N PRO A 25 18.36 19.71 2.58
CA PRO A 25 17.97 20.04 3.94
C PRO A 25 18.92 21.11 4.51
N ILE A 26 18.35 22.17 5.07
CA ILE A 26 19.08 23.29 5.71
C ILE A 26 20.00 22.80 6.84
N PHE A 27 19.66 21.67 7.43
CA PHE A 27 20.39 21.04 8.51
C PHE A 27 20.63 19.55 8.22
N ASN A 28 21.77 19.24 7.61
CA ASN A 28 22.15 17.88 7.26
C ASN A 28 22.80 17.13 8.44
N PHE A 29 22.06 16.95 9.55
CA PHE A 29 22.58 16.26 10.74
C PHE A 29 22.60 14.74 10.61
N ILE A 30 21.81 14.19 9.68
CA ILE A 30 21.75 12.75 9.41
C ILE A 30 22.01 12.57 7.92
N ASP A 31 23.25 12.22 7.60
CA ASP A 31 23.63 11.80 6.27
C ASP A 31 23.23 10.33 6.08
N TRP A 32 22.11 10.12 5.41
CA TRP A 32 21.60 8.80 5.06
C TRP A 32 22.38 8.15 3.92
N ASN A 33 23.39 8.85 3.37
CA ASN A 33 24.28 8.38 2.32
C ASN A 33 23.51 7.87 1.10
N LEU A 34 22.35 8.46 0.81
CA LEU A 34 21.43 8.08 -0.28
C LEU A 34 22.02 8.34 -1.66
N ASP A 35 23.05 9.17 -1.71
CA ASP A 35 23.89 9.49 -2.86
C ASP A 35 24.89 8.36 -3.19
N THR A 36 25.21 7.48 -2.24
CA THR A 36 25.97 6.25 -2.55
C THR A 36 25.07 5.11 -2.99
N SER A 37 25.64 4.24 -3.83
CA SER A 37 24.97 3.01 -4.26
C SER A 37 24.53 2.13 -3.11
N LEU A 38 25.26 2.12 -1.98
CA LEU A 38 24.93 1.32 -0.80
C LEU A 38 23.74 1.91 -0.04
N GLY A 39 23.71 3.23 0.20
CA GLY A 39 22.56 3.88 0.85
C GLY A 39 21.28 3.78 0.03
N TRP A 40 21.39 3.92 -1.30
CA TRP A 40 20.26 3.70 -2.21
C TRP A 40 19.71 2.27 -2.10
N GLN A 41 20.58 1.24 -2.21
CA GLN A 41 20.18 -0.16 -2.09
C GLN A 41 19.57 -0.48 -0.71
N PHE A 42 20.13 0.08 0.35
CA PHE A 42 19.61 -0.10 1.71
C PHE A 42 18.22 0.53 1.88
N SER A 43 17.97 1.71 1.32
CA SER A 43 16.65 2.35 1.33
C SER A 43 15.60 1.49 0.61
N TRP A 44 15.93 0.94 -0.57
CA TRP A 44 15.03 0.02 -1.28
C TRP A 44 14.76 -1.27 -0.52
N PHE A 45 15.77 -1.81 0.16
CA PHE A 45 15.59 -2.97 1.01
C PHE A 45 14.65 -2.67 2.19
N LEU A 46 14.79 -1.51 2.84
CA LEU A 46 13.89 -1.08 3.90
C LEU A 46 12.46 -0.84 3.39
N LEU A 47 12.30 -0.25 2.21
CA LEU A 47 10.99 -0.06 1.59
C LEU A 47 10.34 -1.42 1.28
N TRP A 48 11.13 -2.38 0.79
CA TRP A 48 10.67 -3.75 0.55
C TRP A 48 10.24 -4.46 1.84
N LEU A 49 11.03 -4.35 2.91
CA LEU A 49 10.65 -4.87 4.23
C LEU A 49 9.37 -4.22 4.74
N TRP A 50 9.26 -2.90 4.62
CA TRP A 50 8.07 -2.15 5.01
C TRP A 50 6.84 -2.63 4.25
N MET A 51 6.95 -2.84 2.93
CA MET A 51 5.84 -3.37 2.13
C MET A 51 5.42 -4.76 2.61
N ILE A 52 6.37 -5.67 2.85
CA ILE A 52 6.06 -7.01 3.36
C ILE A 52 5.36 -6.93 4.72
N SER A 53 5.89 -6.15 5.67
CA SER A 53 5.28 -5.97 6.99
C SER A 53 3.87 -5.39 6.90
N PHE A 54 3.65 -4.42 6.02
CA PHE A 54 2.35 -3.80 5.80
C PHE A 54 1.34 -4.80 5.24
N PHE A 55 1.69 -5.57 4.21
CA PHE A 55 0.78 -6.56 3.62
C PHE A 55 0.44 -7.70 4.57
N ILE A 56 1.42 -8.20 5.34
CA ILE A 56 1.16 -9.21 6.36
C ILE A 56 0.20 -8.66 7.42
N GLY A 57 0.37 -7.39 7.82
CA GLY A 57 -0.55 -6.71 8.74
C GLY A 57 -1.97 -6.63 8.20
N ILE A 58 -2.15 -6.21 6.94
CA ILE A 58 -3.47 -6.17 6.28
C ILE A 58 -4.10 -7.56 6.22
N ILE A 59 -3.34 -8.57 5.79
CA ILE A 59 -3.83 -9.94 5.69
C ILE A 59 -4.27 -10.43 7.08
N ASN A 60 -3.47 -10.23 8.11
CA ASN A 60 -3.80 -10.66 9.47
C ASN A 60 -5.01 -9.91 10.07
N MET A 61 -5.31 -8.69 9.62
CA MET A 61 -6.53 -7.96 10.00
C MET A 61 -7.77 -8.42 9.23
N LEU A 62 -7.64 -9.25 8.19
CA LEU A 62 -8.78 -9.76 7.44
C LEU A 62 -9.64 -10.68 8.35
N PRO A 63 -10.98 -10.61 8.26
CA PRO A 63 -11.87 -11.38 9.14
C PRO A 63 -11.99 -12.85 8.71
N LEU A 64 -10.86 -13.56 8.73
CA LEU A 64 -10.76 -15.00 8.45
C LEU A 64 -10.49 -15.77 9.76
N PRO A 65 -11.10 -16.94 10.01
CA PRO A 65 -10.95 -17.73 11.23
C PRO A 65 -9.53 -18.12 11.60
N ILE A 66 -8.67 -18.27 10.60
CA ILE A 66 -7.26 -18.68 10.79
C ILE A 66 -6.39 -17.47 11.19
N LEU A 67 -6.88 -16.24 10.97
CA LEU A 67 -6.16 -14.99 11.17
C LEU A 67 -6.67 -14.24 12.41
N ASP A 68 -5.81 -13.40 12.99
CA ASP A 68 -6.13 -12.69 14.25
C ASP A 68 -7.33 -11.72 14.11
N GLY A 69 -7.56 -11.15 12.92
CA GLY A 69 -8.74 -10.35 12.60
C GLY A 69 -10.05 -11.13 12.67
N GLY A 70 -10.04 -12.45 12.43
CA GLY A 70 -11.22 -13.30 12.58
C GLY A 70 -11.65 -13.47 14.04
N LYS A 71 -10.70 -13.59 14.96
CA LYS A 71 -10.97 -13.60 16.41
C LYS A 71 -11.49 -12.24 16.88
N PHE A 72 -10.91 -11.15 16.37
CA PHE A 72 -11.37 -9.80 16.68
C PHE A 72 -12.83 -9.57 16.26
N ILE A 73 -13.20 -9.97 15.05
CA ILE A 73 -14.59 -9.89 14.59
C ILE A 73 -15.50 -10.84 15.36
N HIS A 74 -15.06 -12.06 15.70
CA HIS A 74 -15.83 -12.97 16.55
C HIS A 74 -16.17 -12.31 17.89
N THR A 75 -15.18 -11.74 18.59
CA THR A 75 -15.39 -11.08 19.89
C THR A 75 -16.29 -9.84 19.78
N ILE A 76 -16.16 -9.04 18.72
CA ILE A 76 -17.03 -7.86 18.51
C ILE A 76 -18.48 -8.29 18.25
N ILE A 77 -18.68 -9.32 17.41
CA ILE A 77 -20.03 -9.75 17.05
C ILE A 77 -20.68 -10.56 18.17
N GLU A 78 -19.93 -11.39 18.89
CA GLU A 78 -20.43 -12.13 20.06
C GLU A 78 -21.01 -11.20 21.14
N GLY A 79 -20.47 -9.98 21.26
CA GLY A 79 -21.03 -8.93 22.13
C GLY A 79 -22.26 -8.18 21.57
N ARG A 80 -22.63 -8.35 20.29
CA ARG A 80 -23.68 -7.55 19.60
C ARG A 80 -24.76 -8.36 18.86
N ILE A 81 -24.48 -9.56 18.32
CA ILE A 81 -25.41 -10.39 17.52
C ILE A 81 -25.11 -11.90 17.70
N SER A 82 -26.17 -12.74 17.64
CA SER A 82 -26.14 -14.21 17.73
C SER A 82 -25.18 -14.91 16.74
N GLU A 83 -24.48 -15.95 17.21
CA GLU A 83 -23.54 -16.83 16.46
C GLU A 83 -24.00 -17.24 15.05
N LYS A 84 -25.31 -17.39 14.82
CA LYS A 84 -25.87 -17.74 13.50
C LYS A 84 -25.61 -16.69 12.42
N ALA A 85 -25.58 -15.40 12.78
CA ALA A 85 -25.33 -14.32 11.83
C ALA A 85 -23.84 -14.22 11.46
N VAL A 86 -22.94 -14.50 12.41
CA VAL A 86 -21.49 -14.56 12.18
C VAL A 86 -21.17 -15.67 11.19
N ASN A 87 -21.69 -16.86 11.44
CA ASN A 87 -21.45 -18.02 10.59
C ASN A 87 -22.04 -17.82 9.18
N GLY A 88 -23.21 -17.17 9.09
CA GLY A 88 -23.82 -16.79 7.81
C GLY A 88 -23.00 -15.76 7.03
N THR A 89 -22.47 -14.74 7.71
CA THR A 89 -21.64 -13.70 7.07
C THR A 89 -20.32 -14.29 6.57
N MET A 90 -19.69 -15.14 7.38
CA MET A 90 -18.44 -15.80 7.04
C MET A 90 -18.61 -16.75 5.84
N MET A 91 -19.71 -17.53 5.81
CA MET A 91 -20.06 -18.38 4.67
C MET A 91 -20.32 -17.55 3.40
N ALA A 92 -20.97 -16.39 3.52
CA ALA A 92 -21.20 -15.49 2.39
C ALA A 92 -19.87 -14.92 1.84
N VAL A 93 -18.95 -14.49 2.70
CA VAL A 93 -17.62 -14.01 2.30
C VAL A 93 -16.83 -15.10 1.59
N TYR A 94 -16.88 -16.34 2.07
CA TYR A 94 -16.24 -17.48 1.40
C TYR A 94 -16.85 -17.78 0.03
N ALA A 95 -18.17 -17.82 -0.06
CA ALA A 95 -18.85 -18.07 -1.32
C ALA A 95 -18.53 -17.00 -2.36
N ILE A 96 -18.57 -15.72 -1.98
CA ILE A 96 -18.25 -14.61 -2.88
C ILE A 96 -16.78 -14.67 -3.32
N SER A 97 -15.86 -14.90 -2.39
CA SER A 97 -14.43 -14.98 -2.70
C SER A 97 -14.13 -16.14 -3.66
N PHE A 98 -14.76 -17.29 -3.44
CA PHE A 98 -14.60 -18.47 -4.30
C PHE A 98 -15.17 -18.24 -5.70
N ILE A 99 -16.35 -17.61 -5.80
CA ILE A 99 -16.97 -17.25 -7.08
C ILE A 99 -16.09 -16.26 -7.84
N VAL A 100 -15.61 -15.20 -7.18
CA VAL A 100 -14.77 -14.16 -7.80
C VAL A 100 -13.43 -14.73 -8.25
N PHE A 101 -12.83 -15.62 -7.47
CA PHE A 101 -11.59 -16.30 -7.84
C PHE A 101 -11.78 -17.25 -9.03
N GLY A 102 -12.82 -18.10 -8.99
CA GLY A 102 -13.17 -18.99 -10.09
C GLY A 102 -13.50 -18.23 -11.37
N LEU A 103 -14.25 -17.12 -11.27
CA LEU A 103 -14.53 -16.23 -12.40
C LEU A 103 -13.27 -15.57 -12.91
N ASN A 104 -12.36 -15.10 -12.05
CA ASN A 104 -11.10 -14.52 -12.49
C ASN A 104 -10.26 -15.53 -13.26
N ILE A 105 -10.15 -16.77 -12.80
CA ILE A 105 -9.45 -17.84 -13.51
C ILE A 105 -10.15 -18.18 -14.82
N GLY A 106 -11.47 -18.34 -14.82
CA GLY A 106 -12.25 -18.67 -16.02
C GLY A 106 -12.20 -17.57 -17.08
N LEU A 107 -12.35 -16.30 -16.67
CA LEU A 107 -12.21 -15.14 -17.55
C LEU A 107 -10.78 -15.01 -18.06
N SER A 108 -9.78 -15.24 -17.21
CA SER A 108 -8.38 -15.25 -17.63
C SER A 108 -8.11 -16.39 -18.62
N TYR A 109 -8.70 -17.56 -18.43
CA TYR A 109 -8.60 -18.70 -19.35
C TYR A 109 -9.18 -18.37 -20.73
N VAL A 110 -10.37 -17.76 -20.77
CA VAL A 110 -11.05 -17.37 -22.02
C VAL A 110 -10.34 -16.20 -22.72
N LYS A 111 -9.80 -15.24 -21.97
CA LYS A 111 -9.19 -14.03 -22.53
C LYS A 111 -7.71 -14.18 -22.87
N SER A 112 -6.94 -14.93 -22.08
CA SER A 112 -5.48 -14.94 -22.14
C SER A 112 -4.87 -16.22 -22.73
N GLY A 113 -5.59 -17.34 -22.75
CA GLY A 113 -4.96 -18.65 -22.99
C GLY A 113 -3.99 -19.03 -21.86
N TRP A 114 -3.81 -20.32 -21.63
CA TRP A 114 -2.96 -20.85 -20.56
C TRP A 114 -1.49 -20.56 -20.90
N PHE A 115 -0.93 -19.49 -20.33
CA PHE A 115 0.44 -19.03 -20.55
C PHE A 115 0.75 -18.61 -22.00
N THR A 116 0.50 -17.34 -22.33
CA THR A 116 1.44 -16.65 -23.25
C THR A 116 2.48 -15.99 -22.37
N ILE A 117 3.73 -16.42 -22.57
CA ILE A 117 4.96 -16.00 -21.90
C ILE A 117 5.13 -14.48 -22.00
#